data_AF-A0A7Y7UDV8-F1
#
_entry.id   AF-A0A7Y7UDV8-F1
#
_cell.length_a   1.000
_cell.length_b   1.000
_cell.length_c   1.000
_cell.angle_alpha   90.00
_cell.angle_beta   90.00
_cell.angle_gamma   90.00
#
_symmetry.space_group_name_H-M   'P 1'
#
loop_
_entity.id
_entity.type
_entity.pdbx_description
1 polymer ?
#
loop_
_entity_poly.entity_id
_entity_poly.type
_entity_poly.pdbx_seq_one_letter_code
_entity_poly.pdbx_strand_id
1 'polypeptide(L)'
;MTTEIYADAQEAQRIKSKADMATKEEAMQYARDNNIRSMRAWFAHHNIYTGGRLRPQHIPGDPAKFYGLRGQWEGWSEFLGTNNRSTMAMKDDFSNFNECKKWFHDNKIYTVSAFRELCKSGEKPDFIPSAPDKAYNVKYSALLCPKESKFVTFEEAKALIKDYGIRHYLDFRAIRNKEIDKLSVIPCNPDKVYQRTGEWNGWPDFLGYEPLRVRTKKHNIKKD
;
A
#
# COMPACT_ATOMS: atom_id res chain seq x y z
N MET A 1 -15.77 37.00 22.33
CA MET A 1 -15.05 36.38 21.20
C MET A 1 -14.17 37.35 20.41
N THR A 2 -14.44 38.66 20.38
CA THR A 2 -13.56 39.66 19.74
C THR A 2 -12.54 40.28 20.69
N THR A 3 -12.72 40.21 22.01
CA THR A 3 -11.79 40.82 22.98
C THR A 3 -10.53 39.99 23.25
N GLU A 4 -10.63 38.66 23.27
CA GLU A 4 -9.46 37.76 23.45
C GLU A 4 -8.50 37.78 22.25
N ILE A 5 -9.05 37.88 21.02
CA ILE A 5 -8.25 37.96 19.79
C ILE A 5 -7.40 39.25 19.74
N TYR A 6 -7.88 40.33 20.35
CA TYR A 6 -7.16 41.62 20.38
C TYR A 6 -6.15 41.73 21.52
N ALA A 7 -6.32 40.97 22.61
CA ALA A 7 -5.32 40.89 23.68
C ALA A 7 -4.03 40.19 23.18
N ASP A 8 -4.18 39.05 22.49
CA ASP A 8 -3.07 38.34 21.83
C ASP A 8 -2.37 39.20 20.76
N ALA A 9 -3.12 40.08 20.09
CA ALA A 9 -2.58 40.98 19.07
C ALA A 9 -1.76 42.15 19.66
N GLN A 10 -2.02 42.58 20.89
CA GLN A 10 -1.24 43.63 21.57
C GLN A 10 0.05 43.07 22.20
N GLU A 11 0.03 41.84 22.72
CA GLU A 11 1.23 41.10 23.13
C GLU A 11 2.17 40.84 21.92
N ALA A 12 1.58 40.72 20.73
CA ALA A 12 2.29 40.58 19.46
C ALA A 12 2.96 41.87 18.93
N GLN A 13 2.94 43.02 19.61
CA GLN A 13 3.58 44.25 19.10
C GLN A 13 4.96 44.56 19.67
N ARG A 14 5.59 43.62 20.41
CA ARG A 14 6.76 43.91 21.25
C ARG A 14 8.06 43.20 20.88
N ILE A 15 8.35 43.01 19.59
CA ILE A 15 9.66 42.50 19.16
C ILE A 15 10.18 43.36 18.00
N LYS A 16 11.22 44.16 18.28
CA LYS A 16 11.82 45.12 17.35
C LYS A 16 13.16 44.63 16.77
N SER A 17 13.66 43.47 17.18
CA SER A 17 14.99 42.99 16.77
C SER A 17 15.09 41.48 16.61
N LYS A 18 16.00 41.03 15.72
CA LYS A 18 16.42 39.63 15.53
C LYS A 18 17.05 39.01 16.81
N ALA A 19 17.30 39.85 17.83
CA ALA A 19 17.79 39.50 19.15
C ALA A 19 16.67 39.05 20.13
N ASP A 20 15.40 39.33 19.84
CA ASP A 20 14.27 38.97 20.71
C ASP A 20 13.64 37.61 20.31
N MET A 21 14.36 36.83 19.50
CA MET A 21 13.92 35.51 19.03
C MET A 21 14.31 34.43 20.03
N ALA A 22 13.41 33.47 20.22
CA ALA A 22 13.59 32.33 21.11
C ALA A 22 14.87 31.55 20.80
N THR A 23 15.51 31.06 21.84
CA THR A 23 16.59 30.08 21.76
C THR A 23 16.10 28.78 21.12
N LYS A 24 17.02 27.95 20.62
CA LYS A 24 16.68 26.63 20.05
C LYS A 24 15.88 25.82 21.08
N GLU A 25 16.31 25.81 22.34
CA GLU A 25 15.69 25.07 23.44
C GLU A 25 14.26 25.50 23.72
N GLU A 26 14.00 26.81 23.79
CA GLU A 26 12.64 27.35 23.97
C GLU A 26 11.73 27.00 22.79
N ALA A 27 12.24 27.07 21.56
CA ALA A 27 11.47 26.68 20.38
C ALA A 27 11.20 25.16 20.30
N MET A 28 12.13 24.33 20.77
CA MET A 28 11.93 22.89 20.92
C MET A 28 10.87 22.59 21.99
N GLN A 29 10.89 23.31 23.13
CA GLN A 29 9.89 23.17 24.18
C GLN A 29 8.50 23.57 23.67
N TYR A 30 8.39 24.69 22.95
CA TYR A 30 7.16 25.10 22.29
C TYR A 30 6.62 24.04 21.32
N ALA A 31 7.50 23.39 20.55
CA ALA A 31 7.10 22.29 19.66
C ALA A 31 6.51 21.11 20.45
N ARG A 32 7.11 20.75 21.59
CA ARG A 32 6.65 19.67 22.48
C ARG A 32 5.30 19.99 23.10
N ASP A 33 5.15 21.20 23.64
CA ASP A 33 3.92 21.64 24.30
C ASP A 33 2.71 21.66 23.33
N ASN A 34 2.97 21.97 22.06
CA ASN A 34 1.95 21.97 21.00
C ASN A 34 1.84 20.63 20.24
N ASN A 35 2.49 19.57 20.73
CA ASN A 35 2.48 18.23 20.12
C ASN A 35 2.87 18.21 18.62
N ILE A 36 3.78 19.10 18.21
CA ILE A 36 4.24 19.20 16.83
C ILE A 36 5.33 18.15 16.58
N ARG A 37 5.03 17.14 15.75
CA ARG A 37 5.91 15.97 15.51
C ARG A 37 6.46 15.86 14.09
N SER A 38 6.24 16.85 13.23
CA SER A 38 6.89 16.88 11.91
C SER A 38 7.05 18.28 11.38
N MET A 39 7.99 18.47 10.45
CA MET A 39 8.14 19.72 9.68
C MET A 39 6.80 20.18 9.07
N ARG A 40 6.05 19.25 8.48
CA ARG A 40 4.72 19.56 7.91
C ARG A 40 3.73 20.02 8.98
N ALA A 41 3.72 19.34 10.13
CA ALA A 41 2.88 19.72 11.26
C ALA A 41 3.27 21.09 11.80
N TRP A 42 4.56 21.44 11.82
CA TRP A 42 5.03 22.76 12.23
C TRP A 42 4.45 23.87 11.36
N PHE A 43 4.53 23.74 10.04
CA PHE A 43 3.98 24.75 9.14
C PHE A 43 2.44 24.77 9.16
N ALA A 44 1.79 23.61 9.25
CA ALA A 44 0.33 23.52 9.32
C ALA A 44 -0.23 24.12 10.63
N HIS A 45 0.45 23.88 11.77
CA HIS A 45 0.07 24.41 13.07
C HIS A 45 0.01 25.94 13.07
N HIS A 46 0.86 26.60 12.28
CA HIS A 46 0.93 28.06 12.20
C HIS A 46 0.18 28.66 11.00
N ASN A 47 -0.50 27.83 10.21
CA ASN A 47 -1.21 28.28 9.02
C ASN A 47 -2.68 28.54 9.34
N ILE A 48 -3.02 29.81 9.53
CA ILE A 48 -4.38 30.27 9.83
C ILE A 48 -5.42 29.87 8.75
N TYR A 49 -4.99 29.74 7.49
CA TYR A 49 -5.88 29.36 6.38
C TYR A 49 -6.29 27.88 6.43
N THR A 50 -5.56 27.06 7.18
CA THR A 50 -5.86 25.63 7.37
C THR A 50 -6.36 25.32 8.78
N GLY A 51 -6.82 26.33 9.53
CA GLY A 51 -7.29 26.18 10.91
C GLY A 51 -6.17 26.11 11.96
N GLY A 52 -4.95 26.51 11.59
CA GLY A 52 -3.83 26.68 12.51
C GLY A 52 -3.97 27.95 13.37
N ARG A 53 -3.00 28.16 14.26
CA ARG A 53 -2.92 29.29 15.18
C ARG A 53 -1.91 30.32 14.72
N LEU A 54 -2.07 31.56 15.15
CA LEU A 54 -1.04 32.57 14.92
C LEU A 54 0.24 32.15 15.66
N ARG A 55 1.37 32.13 14.94
CA ARG A 55 2.67 31.83 15.56
C ARG A 55 3.07 32.96 16.51
N PRO A 56 3.51 32.67 17.74
CA PRO A 56 4.09 33.68 18.62
C PRO A 56 5.29 34.34 17.93
N GLN A 57 5.39 35.67 18.01
CA GLN A 57 6.38 36.39 17.22
C GLN A 57 7.83 36.02 17.55
N HIS A 58 8.12 35.69 18.82
CA HIS A 58 9.46 35.27 19.28
C HIS A 58 9.86 33.87 18.77
N ILE A 59 8.91 33.03 18.36
CA ILE A 59 9.20 31.68 17.82
C ILE A 59 9.54 31.82 16.34
N PRO A 60 10.70 31.37 15.83
CA PRO A 60 11.00 31.53 14.41
C PRO A 60 10.01 30.78 13.51
N GLY A 61 9.55 31.42 12.42
CA GLY A 61 8.62 30.79 11.47
C GLY A 61 9.23 29.61 10.71
N ASP A 62 10.52 29.74 10.38
CA ASP A 62 11.33 28.68 9.81
C ASP A 62 12.55 28.44 10.73
N PRO A 63 12.41 27.56 11.75
CA PRO A 63 13.49 27.21 12.67
C PRO A 63 14.73 26.68 11.94
N ALA A 64 14.54 25.92 10.85
CA ALA A 64 15.63 25.33 10.09
C ALA A 64 16.52 26.40 9.48
N LYS A 65 15.92 27.42 8.86
CA LYS A 65 16.67 28.56 8.34
C LYS A 65 17.25 29.44 9.46
N PHE A 66 16.48 29.72 10.51
CA PHE A 66 16.90 30.64 11.56
C PHE A 66 18.10 30.10 12.37
N TYR A 67 18.01 28.87 12.88
CA TYR A 67 19.08 28.24 13.64
C TYR A 67 20.19 27.70 12.71
N GLY A 68 19.86 27.35 11.46
CA GLY A 68 20.84 26.93 10.46
C GLY A 68 21.84 28.03 10.12
N LEU A 69 21.39 29.28 9.97
CA LEU A 69 22.27 30.44 9.80
C LEU A 69 23.19 30.70 11.00
N ARG A 70 22.90 30.10 12.15
CA ARG A 70 23.66 30.22 13.40
C ARG A 70 24.50 28.98 13.72
N GLY A 71 24.50 27.97 12.83
CA GLY A 71 25.21 26.70 13.04
C GLY A 71 24.63 25.83 14.17
N GLN A 72 23.41 26.11 14.63
CA GLN A 72 22.77 25.43 15.76
C GLN A 72 21.73 24.37 15.31
N TRP A 73 21.57 24.18 14.00
CA TRP A 73 20.55 23.30 13.44
C TRP A 73 21.11 21.92 13.10
N GLU A 74 20.67 20.91 13.84
CA GLU A 74 21.03 19.51 13.61
C GLU A 74 20.00 18.75 12.77
N GLY A 75 18.80 19.32 12.60
CA GLY A 75 17.72 18.73 11.82
C GLY A 75 16.38 18.76 12.52
N TRP A 76 15.33 18.45 11.76
CA TRP A 76 13.96 18.38 12.29
C TRP A 76 13.77 17.24 13.30
N SER A 77 14.53 16.14 13.15
CA SER A 77 14.48 15.01 14.06
C SER A 77 14.83 15.42 15.49
N GLU A 78 15.99 16.06 15.66
CA GLU A 78 16.43 16.60 16.95
C GLU A 78 15.48 17.71 17.45
N PHE A 79 15.17 18.68 16.59
CA PHE A 79 14.36 19.84 16.97
C PHE A 79 12.95 19.48 17.46
N LEU A 80 12.32 18.46 16.88
CA LEU A 80 10.98 18.02 17.28
C LEU A 80 11.02 16.88 18.30
N GLY A 81 12.22 16.44 18.73
CA GLY A 81 12.39 15.26 19.58
C GLY A 81 11.86 13.98 18.93
N THR A 82 11.88 13.92 17.59
CA THR A 82 11.44 12.74 16.84
C THR A 82 12.66 11.93 16.42
N ASN A 83 12.74 10.67 16.87
CA ASN A 83 13.78 9.71 16.43
C ASN A 83 13.56 9.23 14.98
N ASN A 84 13.22 10.13 14.07
CA ASN A 84 13.14 9.83 12.65
C ASN A 84 14.54 9.68 12.08
N ARG A 85 15.06 8.44 12.06
CA ARG A 85 16.24 8.10 11.25
C ARG A 85 15.87 8.18 9.77
N SER A 86 16.81 8.58 8.93
CA SER A 86 16.58 8.62 7.48
C SER A 86 16.37 7.20 6.96
N THR A 87 15.55 7.03 5.92
CA THR A 87 15.36 5.72 5.26
C THR A 87 16.68 5.14 4.76
N MET A 88 17.66 6.00 4.41
CA MET A 88 18.99 5.56 4.01
C MET A 88 19.79 4.96 5.16
N ALA A 89 19.72 5.56 6.35
CA ALA A 89 20.41 5.07 7.54
C ALA A 89 19.81 3.76 8.08
N MET A 90 18.52 3.51 7.82
CA MET A 90 17.85 2.26 8.23
C MET A 90 18.10 1.09 7.26
N LYS A 91 18.69 1.32 6.07
CA LYS A 91 18.85 0.25 5.07
C LYS A 91 19.68 -0.93 5.58
N ASP A 92 20.70 -0.65 6.39
CA ASP A 92 21.61 -1.66 6.94
C ASP A 92 20.96 -2.44 8.11
N ASP A 93 19.88 -1.92 8.70
CA ASP A 93 19.12 -2.56 9.79
C ASP A 93 18.07 -3.55 9.26
N PHE A 94 17.78 -3.56 7.94
CA PHE A 94 16.74 -4.41 7.37
C PHE A 94 17.26 -5.80 7.02
N SER A 95 16.41 -6.80 7.26
CA SER A 95 16.61 -8.16 6.78
C SER A 95 16.75 -8.23 5.26
N ASN A 96 17.41 -9.26 4.74
CA ASN A 96 17.48 -9.47 3.29
C ASN A 96 16.11 -9.86 2.72
N PHE A 97 15.97 -9.81 1.39
CA PHE A 97 14.71 -10.12 0.70
C PHE A 97 14.12 -11.49 1.09
N ASN A 98 14.95 -12.52 1.24
CA ASN A 98 14.48 -13.87 1.53
C ASN A 98 13.95 -13.99 2.96
N GLU A 99 14.61 -13.36 3.93
CA GLU A 99 14.13 -13.29 5.32
C GLU A 99 12.84 -12.51 5.43
N CYS A 100 12.74 -11.35 4.76
CA CYS A 100 11.50 -10.59 4.70
C CYS A 100 10.37 -11.43 4.09
N LYS A 101 10.63 -12.12 2.97
CA LYS A 101 9.63 -13.00 2.33
C LYS A 101 9.21 -14.14 3.27
N LYS A 102 10.16 -14.78 3.95
CA LYS A 102 9.86 -15.83 4.91
C LYS A 102 8.96 -15.32 6.03
N TRP A 103 9.24 -14.13 6.57
CA TRP A 103 8.39 -13.51 7.60
C TRP A 103 6.96 -13.24 7.10
N PHE A 104 6.79 -12.77 5.86
CA PHE A 104 5.45 -12.61 5.25
C PHE A 104 4.70 -13.94 5.15
N HIS A 105 5.39 -15.03 4.82
CA HIS A 105 4.82 -16.38 4.77
C HIS A 105 4.44 -16.90 6.16
N ASP A 106 5.36 -16.81 7.13
CA ASP A 106 5.19 -17.29 8.50
C ASP A 106 4.02 -16.57 9.21
N ASN A 107 3.86 -15.26 8.95
CA ASN A 107 2.78 -14.44 9.51
C ASN A 107 1.51 -14.43 8.65
N LYS A 108 1.43 -15.28 7.60
CA LYS A 108 0.24 -15.43 6.75
C LYS A 108 -0.26 -14.10 6.18
N ILE A 109 0.67 -13.25 5.72
CA ILE A 109 0.35 -11.93 5.18
C ILE A 109 -0.01 -12.05 3.70
N TYR A 110 -1.31 -12.15 3.43
CA TYR A 110 -1.82 -12.39 2.08
C TYR A 110 -2.08 -11.13 1.25
N THR A 111 -2.19 -9.96 1.88
CA THR A 111 -2.55 -8.71 1.17
C THR A 111 -1.71 -7.53 1.63
N VAL A 112 -1.54 -6.57 0.73
CA VAL A 112 -0.86 -5.30 1.03
C VAL A 112 -1.60 -4.52 2.13
N SER A 113 -2.93 -4.58 2.13
CA SER A 113 -3.75 -3.91 3.16
C SER A 113 -3.47 -4.47 4.55
N ALA A 114 -3.44 -5.80 4.70
CA ALA A 114 -3.10 -6.45 5.97
C ALA A 114 -1.70 -6.06 6.46
N PHE A 115 -0.72 -6.02 5.56
CA PHE A 115 0.62 -5.55 5.93
C PHE A 115 0.63 -4.07 6.36
N ARG A 116 -0.09 -3.21 5.65
CA ARG A 116 -0.20 -1.78 6.01
C ARG A 116 -0.88 -1.55 7.35
N GLU A 117 -1.82 -2.41 7.73
CA GLU A 117 -2.45 -2.37 9.05
C GLU A 117 -1.45 -2.75 10.15
N LEU A 118 -0.66 -3.82 9.95
CA LEU A 118 0.43 -4.18 10.87
C LEU A 118 1.47 -3.06 11.02
N CYS A 119 1.81 -2.36 9.92
CA CYS A 119 2.68 -1.19 9.98
C CYS A 119 2.09 -0.04 10.81
N LYS A 120 0.76 0.12 10.81
CA LYS A 120 0.06 1.18 11.56
C LYS A 120 -0.12 0.82 13.03
N SER A 121 -0.37 -0.45 13.34
CA SER A 121 -0.51 -0.92 14.73
C SER A 121 0.83 -0.99 15.47
N GLY A 122 1.94 -1.04 14.73
CA GLY A 122 3.28 -1.16 15.32
C GLY A 122 3.70 -2.60 15.63
N GLU A 123 2.90 -3.59 15.21
CA GLU A 123 3.22 -5.02 15.38
C GLU A 123 4.29 -5.52 14.39
N LYS A 124 4.65 -4.69 13.40
CA LYS A 124 5.72 -4.98 12.44
C LYS A 124 7.10 -4.93 13.14
N PRO A 125 7.91 -5.99 13.08
CA PRO A 125 9.28 -5.97 13.60
C PRO A 125 10.16 -4.92 12.92
N ASP A 126 11.17 -4.42 13.61
CA ASP A 126 12.06 -3.35 13.09
C ASP A 126 12.87 -3.77 11.86
N PHE A 127 13.31 -5.03 11.80
CA PHE A 127 14.07 -5.58 10.67
C PHE A 127 13.24 -5.74 9.38
N ILE A 128 11.92 -5.59 9.46
CA ILE A 128 11.04 -5.58 8.28
C ILE A 128 10.84 -4.11 7.86
N PRO A 129 11.22 -3.73 6.63
CA PRO A 129 11.00 -2.36 6.17
C PRO A 129 9.50 -2.07 6.03
N SER A 130 9.08 -0.84 6.36
CA SER A 130 7.67 -0.40 6.19
C SER A 130 7.24 -0.28 4.72
N ALA A 131 8.20 -0.22 3.79
CA ALA A 131 8.00 -0.20 2.35
C ALA A 131 8.94 -1.22 1.67
N PRO A 132 8.69 -2.54 1.83
CA PRO A 132 9.58 -3.59 1.35
C PRO A 132 9.68 -3.65 -0.17
N ASP A 133 8.62 -3.26 -0.89
CA ASP A 133 8.63 -3.11 -2.35
C ASP A 133 9.71 -2.13 -2.82
N LYS A 134 9.86 -1.01 -2.12
CA LYS A 134 10.89 0.00 -2.42
C LYS A 134 12.25 -0.40 -1.89
N ALA A 135 12.31 -1.04 -0.71
CA ALA A 135 13.56 -1.47 -0.10
C ALA A 135 14.29 -2.51 -0.96
N TYR A 136 13.55 -3.47 -1.53
CA TYR A 136 14.12 -4.54 -2.35
C TYR A 136 13.94 -4.34 -3.86
N ASN A 137 13.28 -3.25 -4.29
CA ASN A 137 12.95 -2.97 -5.68
C ASN A 137 12.17 -4.12 -6.36
N VAL A 138 11.15 -4.63 -5.67
CA VAL A 138 10.30 -5.75 -6.09
C VAL A 138 8.82 -5.40 -6.00
N LYS A 139 7.97 -6.13 -6.72
CA LYS A 139 6.51 -6.04 -6.53
C LYS A 139 6.10 -6.73 -5.23
N TYR A 140 5.10 -6.20 -4.52
CA TYR A 140 4.52 -6.84 -3.33
C TYR A 140 4.12 -8.31 -3.56
N SER A 141 3.66 -8.66 -4.76
CA SER A 141 3.31 -10.03 -5.11
C SER A 141 4.45 -11.05 -4.94
N ALA A 142 5.71 -10.62 -4.94
CA ALA A 142 6.86 -11.48 -4.70
C ALA A 142 7.12 -11.77 -3.21
N LEU A 143 6.55 -10.95 -2.32
CA LEU A 143 6.70 -11.02 -0.86
C LEU A 143 5.49 -11.65 -0.17
N LEU A 144 4.28 -11.36 -0.66
CA LEU A 144 3.03 -11.79 -0.05
C LEU A 144 2.94 -13.33 0.01
N CYS A 145 2.37 -13.82 1.12
CA CYS A 145 2.03 -15.23 1.26
C CYS A 145 1.00 -15.60 0.17
N PRO A 146 1.23 -16.68 -0.60
CA PRO A 146 0.28 -17.12 -1.61
C PRO A 146 -1.02 -17.53 -0.92
N LYS A 147 -2.15 -17.04 -1.45
CA LYS A 147 -3.47 -17.53 -1.00
C LYS A 147 -3.69 -18.92 -1.60
N GLU A 148 -4.18 -19.83 -0.77
CA GLU A 148 -4.73 -21.09 -1.26
C GLU A 148 -5.89 -20.79 -2.22
N SER A 149 -5.91 -21.53 -3.34
CA SER A 149 -7.00 -21.43 -4.31
C SER A 149 -8.29 -21.92 -3.66
N LYS A 150 -9.39 -21.17 -3.81
CA LYS A 150 -10.73 -21.63 -3.41
C LYS A 150 -11.25 -22.77 -4.28
N PHE A 151 -10.58 -23.02 -5.40
CA PHE A 151 -11.03 -23.91 -6.45
C PHE A 151 -10.05 -25.06 -6.61
N VAL A 152 -10.60 -26.22 -6.99
CA VAL A 152 -9.83 -27.42 -7.34
C VAL A 152 -8.90 -27.16 -8.52
N THR A 153 -7.91 -28.04 -8.69
CA THR A 153 -6.96 -27.99 -9.80
C THR A 153 -7.68 -28.16 -11.15
N PHE A 154 -7.00 -27.82 -12.24
CA PHE A 154 -7.56 -27.93 -13.59
C PHE A 154 -7.97 -29.37 -13.93
N GLU A 155 -7.13 -30.35 -13.60
CA GLU A 155 -7.39 -31.77 -13.86
C GLU A 155 -8.54 -32.34 -13.01
N GLU A 156 -8.63 -31.95 -11.73
CA GLU A 156 -9.75 -32.33 -10.86
C GLU A 156 -11.08 -31.73 -11.38
N ALA A 157 -11.06 -30.47 -11.82
CA ALA A 157 -12.25 -29.86 -12.42
C ALA A 157 -12.70 -30.58 -13.69
N LYS A 158 -11.77 -30.99 -14.56
CA LYS A 158 -12.04 -31.79 -15.77
C LYS A 158 -12.66 -33.14 -15.41
N ALA A 159 -12.11 -33.83 -14.42
CA ALA A 159 -12.63 -35.11 -13.97
C ALA A 159 -14.08 -35.01 -13.48
N LEU A 160 -14.42 -33.96 -12.70
CA LEU A 160 -15.77 -33.76 -12.18
C LEU A 160 -16.81 -33.47 -13.26
N ILE A 161 -16.46 -32.75 -14.32
CA ILE A 161 -17.42 -32.35 -15.38
C ILE A 161 -17.51 -33.35 -16.53
N LYS A 162 -16.54 -34.26 -16.65
CA LYS A 162 -16.49 -35.26 -17.72
C LYS A 162 -17.75 -36.13 -17.77
N ASP A 163 -18.26 -36.54 -16.60
CA ASP A 163 -19.43 -37.42 -16.47
C ASP A 163 -20.73 -36.76 -16.97
N TYR A 164 -20.76 -35.43 -17.07
CA TYR A 164 -21.93 -34.68 -17.52
C TYR A 164 -22.01 -34.54 -19.05
N GLY A 165 -20.97 -34.93 -19.80
CA GLY A 165 -21.00 -34.97 -21.27
C GLY A 165 -21.22 -33.60 -21.95
N ILE A 166 -20.74 -32.53 -21.33
CA ILE A 166 -21.01 -31.15 -21.74
C ILE A 166 -20.18 -30.76 -22.96
N ARG A 167 -20.78 -30.06 -23.94
CA ARG A 167 -20.07 -29.59 -25.15
C ARG A 167 -20.08 -28.08 -25.35
N HIS A 168 -20.87 -27.35 -24.56
CA HIS A 168 -20.99 -25.90 -24.70
C HIS A 168 -20.86 -25.20 -23.35
N TYR A 169 -20.26 -24.00 -23.35
CA TYR A 169 -20.01 -23.28 -22.09
C TYR A 169 -21.30 -22.90 -21.35
N LEU A 170 -22.38 -22.61 -22.08
CA LEU A 170 -23.69 -22.30 -21.49
C LEU A 170 -24.24 -23.48 -20.70
N ASP A 171 -24.06 -24.69 -21.24
CA ASP A 171 -24.53 -25.92 -20.61
C ASP A 171 -23.72 -26.21 -19.33
N PHE A 172 -22.40 -25.95 -19.34
CA PHE A 172 -21.58 -26.01 -18.14
C PHE A 172 -22.10 -25.07 -17.06
N ARG A 173 -22.42 -23.82 -17.41
CA ARG A 173 -22.94 -22.85 -16.44
C ARG A 173 -24.29 -23.26 -15.87
N ALA A 174 -25.17 -23.82 -16.70
CA ALA A 174 -26.47 -24.35 -16.28
C ALA A 174 -26.32 -25.54 -15.32
N ILE A 175 -25.49 -26.52 -15.67
CA ILE A 175 -25.26 -27.72 -14.85
C ILE A 175 -24.55 -27.37 -13.55
N ARG A 176 -23.54 -26.50 -13.57
CA ARG A 176 -22.87 -26.02 -12.36
C ARG A 176 -23.83 -25.36 -11.39
N ASN A 177 -24.78 -24.58 -11.90
CA ASN A 177 -25.79 -23.94 -11.05
C ASN A 177 -26.83 -24.93 -10.54
N LYS A 178 -27.18 -25.96 -11.34
CA LYS A 178 -28.12 -27.01 -10.95
C LYS A 178 -27.52 -27.96 -9.90
N GLU A 179 -26.26 -28.34 -10.05
CA GLU A 179 -25.52 -29.24 -9.17
C GLU A 179 -24.52 -28.47 -8.29
N ILE A 180 -24.97 -27.34 -7.73
CA ILE A 180 -24.09 -26.41 -7.00
C ILE A 180 -23.38 -27.07 -5.82
N ASP A 181 -24.03 -28.04 -5.15
CA ASP A 181 -23.46 -28.75 -4.00
C ASP A 181 -22.21 -29.54 -4.39
N LYS A 182 -22.14 -30.06 -5.62
CA LYS A 182 -21.00 -30.83 -6.12
C LYS A 182 -20.01 -29.98 -6.90
N LEU A 183 -20.49 -29.00 -7.67
CA LEU A 183 -19.69 -28.26 -8.64
C LEU A 183 -19.30 -26.84 -8.16
N SER A 184 -19.66 -26.46 -6.93
CA SER A 184 -19.25 -25.18 -6.33
C SER A 184 -17.73 -25.02 -6.24
N VAL A 185 -17.01 -26.15 -6.10
CA VAL A 185 -15.54 -26.22 -6.08
C VAL A 185 -14.89 -25.87 -7.42
N ILE A 186 -15.66 -25.91 -8.51
CA ILE A 186 -15.20 -25.49 -9.84
C ILE A 186 -15.51 -24.00 -10.00
N PRO A 187 -14.57 -23.19 -10.54
CA PRO A 187 -14.82 -21.78 -10.79
C PRO A 187 -16.02 -21.59 -11.73
N CYS A 188 -16.81 -20.54 -11.52
CA CYS A 188 -17.88 -20.17 -12.47
C CYS A 188 -17.31 -19.77 -13.84
N ASN A 189 -16.11 -19.20 -13.85
CA ASN A 189 -15.36 -18.80 -15.05
C ASN A 189 -13.99 -19.51 -15.03
N PRO A 190 -13.96 -20.82 -15.37
CA PRO A 190 -12.74 -21.63 -15.27
C PRO A 190 -11.66 -21.13 -16.22
N ASP A 191 -12.04 -20.57 -17.37
CA ASP A 191 -11.17 -19.86 -18.30
C ASP A 191 -10.31 -18.81 -17.61
N LYS A 192 -10.91 -17.90 -16.84
CA LYS A 192 -10.18 -16.81 -16.17
C LYS A 192 -9.34 -17.26 -14.97
N VAL A 193 -9.68 -18.39 -14.36
CA VAL A 193 -8.96 -18.92 -13.21
C VAL A 193 -7.76 -19.73 -13.67
N TYR A 194 -7.97 -20.70 -14.56
CA TYR A 194 -6.90 -21.56 -15.05
C TYR A 194 -6.01 -20.89 -16.12
N GLN A 195 -6.46 -19.81 -16.77
CA GLN A 195 -5.56 -18.97 -17.58
C GLN A 195 -4.53 -18.25 -16.73
N ARG A 196 -4.82 -17.95 -15.46
CA ARG A 196 -3.84 -17.33 -14.54
C ARG A 196 -2.78 -18.33 -14.07
N THR A 197 -3.11 -19.61 -14.01
CA THR A 197 -2.17 -20.68 -13.68
C THR A 197 -1.41 -21.18 -14.91
N GLY A 198 -1.87 -20.84 -16.11
CA GLY A 198 -1.27 -21.26 -17.38
C GLY A 198 -1.72 -22.65 -17.85
N GLU A 199 -2.69 -23.26 -17.18
CA GLU A 199 -3.19 -24.61 -17.46
C GLU A 199 -4.31 -24.63 -18.51
N TRP A 200 -4.89 -23.48 -18.84
CA TRP A 200 -6.07 -23.40 -19.71
C TRP A 200 -5.72 -23.54 -21.21
N ASN A 201 -6.17 -24.62 -21.84
CA ASN A 201 -6.02 -24.84 -23.30
C ASN A 201 -7.32 -24.64 -24.10
N GLY A 202 -8.37 -24.09 -23.48
CA GLY A 202 -9.65 -23.80 -24.12
C GLY A 202 -10.79 -24.72 -23.69
N TRP A 203 -12.01 -24.32 -24.07
CA TRP A 203 -13.24 -25.05 -23.75
C TRP A 203 -13.28 -26.50 -24.26
N PRO A 204 -12.77 -26.83 -25.47
CA PRO A 204 -12.73 -28.21 -25.94
C PRO A 204 -11.91 -29.14 -25.03
N ASP A 205 -10.74 -28.69 -24.55
CA ASP A 205 -9.90 -29.45 -23.61
C ASP A 205 -10.55 -29.56 -22.24
N PHE A 206 -11.05 -28.44 -21.70
CA PHE A 206 -11.68 -28.41 -20.39
C PHE A 206 -12.95 -29.27 -20.32
N LEU A 207 -13.81 -29.20 -21.34
CA LEU A 207 -15.06 -29.98 -21.38
C LEU A 207 -14.87 -31.40 -21.97
N GLY A 208 -13.69 -31.69 -22.53
CA GLY A 208 -13.36 -33.02 -23.06
C GLY A 208 -14.07 -33.39 -24.36
N TYR A 209 -14.34 -32.42 -25.26
CA TYR A 209 -14.91 -32.67 -26.59
C TYR A 209 -13.96 -32.24 -27.71
N GLU A 210 -13.98 -32.95 -28.83
CA GLU A 210 -13.28 -32.52 -30.04
C GLU A 210 -14.08 -31.42 -30.77
N PRO A 211 -13.44 -30.28 -31.12
CA PRO A 211 -14.09 -29.28 -31.96
C PRO A 211 -14.39 -29.88 -33.34
N LEU A 212 -15.62 -29.67 -33.85
CA LEU A 212 -15.95 -30.02 -35.23
C LEU A 212 -15.08 -29.17 -36.16
N ARG A 213 -14.08 -29.78 -36.83
CA ARG A 213 -13.30 -29.12 -37.88
C ARG A 213 -14.25 -28.72 -39.01
N VAL A 214 -14.55 -27.43 -39.15
CA VAL A 214 -15.26 -26.93 -40.32
C VAL A 214 -14.32 -27.06 -41.51
N ARG A 215 -14.56 -28.06 -42.36
CA ARG A 215 -13.84 -28.26 -43.61
C ARG A 215 -14.28 -27.15 -44.57
N THR A 216 -13.54 -26.05 -44.63
CA THR A 216 -13.79 -24.98 -45.60
C THR A 216 -13.63 -25.53 -47.01
N LYS A 217 -14.75 -25.74 -47.72
CA LYS A 217 -14.73 -26.03 -49.15
C LYS A 217 -14.20 -24.77 -49.86
N LYS A 218 -12.93 -24.79 -50.29
CA LYS A 218 -12.40 -23.80 -51.23
C LYS A 218 -13.27 -23.85 -52.49
N HIS A 219 -14.10 -22.84 -52.71
CA HIS A 219 -14.75 -22.60 -54.00
C HIS A 219 -13.67 -22.13 -54.97
N ASN A 220 -13.17 -23.04 -55.81
CA ASN A 220 -12.40 -22.66 -56.99
C ASN A 220 -13.37 -22.06 -58.02
N ILE A 221 -13.47 -20.73 -58.02
CA ILE A 221 -14.07 -20.00 -59.14
C ILE A 221 -13.07 -20.09 -60.29
N LYS A 222 -13.37 -20.94 -61.29
CA LYS A 222 -12.73 -20.83 -62.61
C LYS A 222 -13.22 -19.51 -63.21
N LYS A 223 -12.28 -18.62 -63.51
CA LYS A 223 -12.53 -17.47 -64.38
C LYS A 223 -12.42 -17.98 -65.82
N ASP A 224 -13.52 -17.90 -66.55
CA ASP A 224 -13.53 -17.94 -68.01
C ASP A 224 -13.07 -16.58 -68.57
#